data_AF-A0A958DDV2-F1
#
_entry.id   AF-A0A958DDV2-F1
#
_cell.length_a   1.000
_cell.length_b   1.000
_cell.length_c   1.000
_cell.angle_alpha   90.00
_cell.angle_beta   90.00
_cell.angle_gamma   90.00
#
_symmetry.space_group_name_H-M   'P 1'
#
loop_
_entity.id
_entity.type
_entity.pdbx_description
1 polymer ?
#
loop_
_entity_poly.entity_id
_entity_poly.type
_entity_poly.pdbx_seq_one_letter_code
_entity_poly.pdbx_strand_id
1 'polypeptide(L)' 'MQTTEILSQLVAMSRELAEPANDYVILAEGNTSARIDDNSFWVKASGAGMRGIGPEGFVQVSFQQV' A
#
# COMPACT_ATOMS: atom_id res chain seq x y z
N MET A 1 -1.72 -9.36 13.90
CA MET A 1 -2.75 -9.25 12.84
C MET A 1 -2.39 -10.25 11.76
N GLN A 2 -3.38 -10.83 11.09
CA GLN A 2 -3.10 -11.72 9.96
C GLN A 2 -2.60 -10.89 8.76
N THR A 3 -1.70 -11.44 7.93
CA THR A 3 -1.15 -10.74 6.76
C THR A 3 -2.24 -10.16 5.83
N THR A 4 -3.34 -10.89 5.65
CA THR A 4 -4.51 -10.44 4.87
C THR A 4 -5.24 -9.26 5.50
N GLU A 5 -5.29 -9.20 6.83
CA GLU A 5 -5.90 -8.09 7.58
C GLU A 5 -5.06 -6.82 7.43
N ILE A 6 -3.73 -6.94 7.55
CA ILE A 6 -2.80 -5.83 7.31
C ILE A 6 -2.94 -5.31 5.87
N LEU A 7 -3.04 -6.22 4.89
CA LEU A 7 -3.23 -5.84 3.49
C LEU A 7 -4.56 -5.11 3.27
N SER A 8 -5.64 -5.56 3.91
CA SER A 8 -6.95 -4.88 3.84
C SER A 8 -6.90 -3.47 4.44
N GLN A 9 -6.23 -3.30 5.58
CA GLN A 9 -6.01 -1.98 6.19
C GLN A 9 -5.14 -1.08 5.32
N LEU A 10 -4.08 -1.62 4.73
CA LEU A 10 -3.20 -0.88 3.81
C LEU A 10 -3.95 -0.40 2.57
N VAL A 11 -4.83 -1.23 2.00
CA VAL A 11 -5.72 -0.84 0.89
C VAL A 11 -6.65 0.30 1.31
N ALA A 12 -7.31 0.18 2.46
CA ALA A 12 -8.23 1.21 2.96
C ALA A 12 -7.51 2.55 3.19
N MET A 13 -6.36 2.52 3.88
CA MET A 13 -5.54 3.71 4.13
C MET A 13 -5.04 4.34 2.82
N SER A 14 -4.61 3.53 1.85
CA SER A 14 -4.11 4.06 0.57
C SER A 14 -5.19 4.78 -0.22
N ARG A 15 -6.44 4.29 -0.17
CA ARG A 15 -7.59 4.94 -0.81
C ARG A 15 -7.95 6.25 -0.11
N GLU A 16 -7.93 6.26 1.22
CA GLU A 16 -8.20 7.46 2.02
C GLU A 16 -7.16 8.57 1.75
N LEU A 17 -5.87 8.20 1.71
CA LEU A 17 -4.79 9.13 1.36
C LEU A 17 -4.93 9.70 -0.05
N ALA A 18 -5.62 8.97 -0.94
CA ALA A 18 -5.85 9.35 -2.32
C ALA A 18 -7.18 10.07 -2.57
N GLU A 19 -7.97 10.33 -1.52
CA GLU A 19 -9.19 11.11 -1.63
C GLU A 19 -8.86 12.56 -2.03
N PRO A 20 -9.31 13.05 -3.20
CA PRO A 20 -8.95 14.39 -3.66
C PRO A 20 -9.31 15.51 -2.67
N ALA A 21 -10.36 15.33 -1.86
CA ALA A 21 -10.75 16.30 -0.85
C ALA A 21 -9.72 16.48 0.27
N ASN A 22 -8.83 15.51 0.47
CA ASN A 22 -7.79 15.54 1.49
C ASN A 22 -6.51 16.29 1.02
N ASP A 23 -6.33 16.50 -0.28
CA ASP A 23 -5.22 17.26 -0.88
C ASP A 23 -3.80 16.80 -0.44
N TYR A 24 -3.64 15.51 -0.14
CA TYR A 24 -2.35 14.93 0.28
C TYR A 24 -1.44 14.50 -0.87
N VAL A 25 -2.01 14.29 -2.06
CA VAL A 25 -1.32 13.68 -3.20
C VAL A 25 -1.75 14.33 -4.52
N ILE A 26 -0.80 14.47 -5.44
CA ILE A 26 -1.09 14.92 -6.80
C ILE A 26 -1.41 13.69 -7.64
N LEU A 27 -2.57 13.69 -8.31
CA LEU A 27 -3.03 12.60 -9.18
C LEU A 27 -3.12 11.21 -8.50
N ALA A 28 -3.28 11.17 -7.17
CA ALA A 28 -3.22 9.92 -6.39
C ALA A 28 -1.89 9.15 -6.55
N GLU A 29 -0.81 9.88 -6.85
CA GLU A 29 0.55 9.35 -6.87
C GLU A 29 1.17 9.37 -5.47
N GLY A 30 1.88 8.30 -5.14
CA GLY A 30 2.47 8.06 -3.84
C GLY A 30 2.83 6.60 -3.65
N ASN A 31 3.46 6.29 -2.51
CA ASN A 31 3.78 4.93 -2.13
C ASN A 31 3.33 4.66 -0.71
N THR A 32 2.80 3.46 -0.47
CA THR A 32 2.34 3.00 0.83
C THR A 32 2.88 1.61 1.08
N SER A 33 3.26 1.35 2.33
CA SER A 33 3.77 0.06 2.75
C SER A 33 3.33 -0.27 4.16
N ALA A 34 3.31 -1.56 4.49
CA ALA A 34 3.04 -2.05 5.83
C ALA A 34 3.90 -3.27 6.13
N ARG A 35 4.58 -3.25 7.28
CA ARG A 35 5.31 -4.42 7.80
C ARG A 35 4.30 -5.51 8.17
N ILE A 36 4.59 -6.76 7.77
CA ILE A 36 3.72 -7.91 8.04
C ILE A 36 4.34 -8.94 8.98
N ASP A 37 5.68 -9.01 9.01
CA ASP A 37 6.46 -9.79 9.96
C ASP A 37 7.88 -9.18 10.11
N ASP A 38 8.81 -9.92 10.71
CA ASP A 38 10.18 -9.47 10.94
C ASP A 38 11.03 -9.37 9.68
N ASN A 39 10.62 -10.04 8.60
CA ASN A 39 11.43 -10.24 7.40
C ASN A 39 10.80 -9.66 6.14
N SER A 40 9.52 -9.28 6.17
CA SER A 40 8.79 -8.84 4.98
C SER A 40 7.74 -7.77 5.22
N PHE A 41 7.38 -7.09 4.14
CA PHE A 41 6.41 -6.01 4.10
C PHE A 41 5.61 -6.02 2.78
N TRP A 42 4.40 -5.48 2.81
CA TRP A 42 3.67 -5.10 1.61
C TRP A 42 4.13 -3.73 1.13
N VAL A 43 4.27 -3.55 -0.18
CA VAL A 43 4.49 -2.25 -0.80
C VAL A 43 3.66 -2.12 -2.06
N LYS A 44 3.12 -0.93 -2.29
CA LYS A 44 2.38 -0.61 -3.50
C LYS A 44 3.27 -0.85 -4.73
N ALA A 45 2.75 -1.59 -5.71
CA ALA A 45 3.43 -1.83 -6.97
C ALA A 45 3.64 -0.51 -7.76
N SER A 46 4.74 -0.46 -8.51
CA SER A 46 5.02 0.67 -9.42
C SER A 46 3.90 0.82 -10.46
N GLY A 47 3.54 2.06 -10.78
CA GLY A 47 2.49 2.36 -11.76
C GLY A 47 1.03 2.11 -11.31
N ALA A 48 0.80 1.44 -10.17
CA ALA A 48 -0.56 1.34 -9.61
C ALA A 48 -1.05 2.73 -9.12
N GLY A 49 -2.32 3.06 -9.26
CA GLY A 49 -2.90 4.30 -8.71
C GLY A 49 -3.57 4.07 -7.35
N MET A 50 -3.43 4.99 -6.39
CA MET A 50 -3.91 4.78 -5.00
C MET A 50 -5.45 4.85 -4.85
N ARG A 51 -6.14 5.69 -5.63
CA ARG A 51 -7.58 5.99 -5.46
C ARG A 51 -8.51 4.77 -5.58
N GLY A 52 -8.17 3.83 -6.45
CA GLY A 52 -8.96 2.62 -6.72
C GLY A 52 -8.23 1.32 -6.38
N ILE A 53 -7.07 1.40 -5.73
CA ILE A 53 -6.17 0.24 -5.58
C ILE A 53 -6.86 -0.92 -4.85
N GLY A 54 -6.73 -2.15 -5.33
CA GLY A 54 -7.09 -3.36 -4.60
C GLY A 54 -5.85 -4.10 -4.07
N PRO A 55 -6.04 -5.24 -3.39
CA PRO A 55 -4.93 -6.07 -2.89
C PRO A 55 -3.89 -6.42 -3.96
N GLU A 56 -4.32 -6.61 -5.20
CA GLU A 56 -3.48 -6.89 -6.38
C GLU A 56 -2.51 -5.76 -6.74
N GLY A 57 -2.73 -4.56 -6.23
CA GLY A 57 -1.83 -3.43 -6.38
C GLY A 57 -0.64 -3.45 -5.42
N PHE A 58 -0.49 -4.48 -4.59
CA PHE A 58 0.59 -4.63 -3.61
C PHE A 58 1.41 -5.88 -3.87
N VAL A 59 2.72 -5.78 -3.62
CA VAL A 59 3.67 -6.90 -3.70
C VAL A 59 4.33 -7.11 -2.34
N GLN A 60 4.57 -8.37 -1.98
CA GLN A 60 5.33 -8.71 -0.77
C GLN A 60 6.81 -8.65 -1.09
N VAL A 61 7.57 -7.95 -0.26
CA VAL A 61 9.01 -7.76 -0.43
C VAL A 61 9.74 -8.16 0.83
N SER A 62 10.90 -8.79 0.67
CA SER A 62 11.81 -9.13 1.78
C SER A 62 12.65 -7.92 2.18
N PHE A 63 12.92 -7.76 3.48
CA PHE A 63 13.92 -6.79 3.96
C PHE A 63 15.35 -7.19 3.63
N GLN A 64 15.59 -8.49 3.39
CA GLN A 64 16.91 -8.96 2.99
C GLN A 64 17.23 -8.43 1.59
N GLN A 65 18.32 -7.67 1.50
CA GLN A 65 18.88 -7.23 0.23
C GLN A 65 19.54 -8.41 -0.49
N VAL A 66 19.46 -8.39 -1.82
CA VAL A 66 20.09 -9.39 -2.71
C VAL A 66 21.37 -8.81 -3.29
#